data_AF-A0A8H4UBL7-F1
#
_entry.id   AF-A0A8H4UBL7-F1
#
_cell.length_a   1.000
_cell.length_b   1.000
_cell.length_c   1.000
_cell.angle_alpha   90.00
_cell.angle_beta   90.00
_cell.angle_gamma   90.00
#
_symmetry.space_group_name_H-M   'P 1'
#
loop_
_entity.id
_entity.type
_entity.pdbx_description
1 polymer ?
#
loop_
_entity_poly.entity_id
_entity_poly.type
_entity_poly.pdbx_seq_one_letter_code
_entity_poly.pdbx_strand_id
1 'polypeptide(L)'
;MERLSKLQDQIVPQFGSVASRSSDSGRNRCGFQACNILCTIHLARMMASVASHQGTQIACQAARDMMLNMSSIPHEYIRATGSPLLQQLAGVGYMLLSVARRDVAIYAQYSMFKEVMQLIVEFLTRFSKFSKLAAAAKEKLCAELADFEKQSNSSGTYEAIEASMPDDGDIFEPSVYFDTFTFDGDAGGQDFLSANLLRSFAWGDAEGGSS
;
A
#
# COMPACT_ATOMS: atom_id res chain seq x y z
N MET A 1 2.67 -2.06 17.48
CA MET A 1 3.44 -0.84 17.12
C MET A 1 4.57 -0.53 18.11
N GLU A 2 4.36 -0.58 19.42
CA GLU A 2 5.37 -0.19 20.44
C GLU A 2 6.74 -0.87 20.31
N ARG A 3 6.80 -2.18 20.03
CA ARG A 3 8.06 -2.90 19.84
C ARG A 3 8.87 -2.42 18.63
N LEU A 4 8.21 -2.05 17.54
CA LEU A 4 8.87 -1.51 16.34
C LEU A 4 9.45 -0.12 16.60
N SER A 5 8.73 0.72 17.37
CA SER A 5 9.25 2.04 17.77
C SER A 5 10.46 1.90 18.68
N LYS A 6 10.40 1.04 19.70
CA LYS A 6 11.55 0.73 20.56
C LYS A 6 12.75 0.22 19.78
N LEU A 7 12.53 -0.61 18.76
CA LEU A 7 13.60 -1.11 17.90
C LEU A 7 14.19 0.00 17.03
N GLN A 8 13.37 0.93 16.52
CA GLN A 8 13.88 2.10 15.80
C GLN A 8 14.74 3.00 16.68
N ASP A 9 14.32 3.23 17.93
CA ASP A 9 15.05 4.07 18.88
C ASP A 9 16.40 3.47 19.31
N GLN A 10 16.57 2.15 19.13
CA GLN A 10 17.80 1.41 19.43
C GLN A 10 18.76 1.31 18.24
N ILE A 11 18.40 1.85 17.08
CA ILE A 11 19.28 1.84 15.90
C ILE A 11 20.49 2.72 16.17
N VAL A 12 21.67 2.21 15.82
CA VAL A 12 22.93 2.97 15.93
C VAL A 12 22.77 4.29 15.17
N PRO A 13 23.16 5.45 15.74
CA PRO A 13 22.83 6.77 15.18
C PRO A 13 23.18 6.95 13.69
N GLN A 14 24.25 6.30 13.23
CA GLN A 14 24.69 6.29 11.84
C GLN A 14 23.72 5.64 10.84
N PHE A 15 22.70 4.91 11.31
CA PHE A 15 21.63 4.32 10.51
C PHE A 15 20.25 4.91 10.82
N GLY A 16 20.17 5.90 11.72
CA GLY A 16 18.92 6.58 12.06
C GLY A 16 18.41 7.50 10.94
N SER A 17 19.29 7.94 10.03
CA SER A 17 18.94 8.73 8.84
C SER A 17 19.86 8.38 7.67
N VAL A 18 19.38 8.61 6.45
CA VAL A 18 20.19 8.40 5.24
C VAL A 18 21.05 9.64 4.99
N ALA A 19 22.35 9.53 5.20
CA ALA A 19 23.31 10.59 4.88
C ALA A 19 23.44 10.82 3.38
N SER A 20 23.60 12.06 2.93
CA SER A 20 23.86 12.40 1.52
C SER A 20 25.09 11.69 0.95
N ARG A 21 25.11 11.47 -0.37
CA ARG A 21 26.26 10.91 -1.07
C ARG A 21 27.50 11.79 -0.84
N SER A 22 28.63 11.16 -0.55
CA SER A 22 29.92 11.81 -0.31
C SER A 22 31.04 11.19 -1.15
N SER A 23 32.25 11.75 -1.09
CA SER A 23 33.46 11.15 -1.68
C SER A 23 33.97 9.94 -0.88
N ASP A 24 33.50 9.74 0.34
CA ASP A 24 33.86 8.64 1.21
C ASP A 24 32.98 7.41 0.93
N SER A 25 33.61 6.35 0.43
CA SER A 25 32.93 5.09 0.10
C SER A 25 32.36 4.37 1.34
N GLY A 26 32.99 4.50 2.50
CA GLY A 26 32.50 3.95 3.77
C GLY A 26 31.20 4.62 4.20
N ARG A 27 31.15 5.95 4.12
CA ARG A 27 29.91 6.72 4.40
C ARG A 27 28.80 6.41 3.43
N ASN A 28 29.11 6.26 2.14
CA ASN A 28 28.11 5.89 1.13
C ASN A 28 27.53 4.49 1.39
N ARG A 29 28.36 3.53 1.84
CA ARG A 29 27.87 2.20 2.26
C ARG A 29 26.96 2.31 3.48
N CYS A 30 27.30 3.14 4.46
CA CYS A 30 26.45 3.36 5.63
C CYS A 30 25.10 3.96 5.24
N GLY A 31 25.09 4.98 4.37
CA GLY A 31 23.86 5.57 3.83
C GLY A 31 22.99 4.56 3.09
N PHE A 32 23.59 3.69 2.28
CA PHE A 32 22.87 2.60 1.61
C PHE A 32 22.25 1.60 2.59
N GLN A 33 22.98 1.20 3.64
CA GLN A 33 22.44 0.30 4.67
C GLN A 33 21.33 0.97 5.48
N ALA A 34 21.49 2.24 5.83
CA ALA A 34 20.45 3.04 6.50
C ALA A 34 19.16 3.07 5.66
N CYS A 35 19.28 3.26 4.34
CA CYS A 35 18.15 3.20 3.41
C CYS A 35 17.39 1.87 3.52
N ASN A 36 18.09 0.74 3.42
CA ASN A 36 17.45 -0.58 3.50
C ASN A 36 16.77 -0.83 4.86
N ILE A 37 17.45 -0.48 5.96
CA ILE A 37 16.90 -0.62 7.32
C ILE A 37 15.61 0.19 7.46
N LEU A 38 15.63 1.46 7.05
CA LEU A 38 14.45 2.32 7.10
C LEU A 38 13.32 1.79 6.23
N CYS A 39 13.62 1.32 5.02
CA CYS A 39 12.62 0.71 4.14
C CYS A 39 11.93 -0.48 4.81
N THR A 40 12.69 -1.39 5.44
CA THR A 40 12.14 -2.54 6.15
C THR A 40 11.29 -2.13 7.35
N ILE A 41 11.73 -1.14 8.13
CA ILE A 41 10.96 -0.65 9.29
C ILE A 41 9.62 -0.06 8.86
N HIS A 42 9.62 0.77 7.82
CA HIS A 42 8.41 1.38 7.30
C HIS A 42 7.45 0.33 6.71
N LEU A 43 7.96 -0.71 6.05
CA LEU A 43 7.14 -1.84 5.61
C LEU A 43 6.51 -2.57 6.79
N ALA A 44 7.30 -2.88 7.83
CA ALA A 44 6.81 -3.56 9.03
C ALA A 44 5.72 -2.75 9.75
N ARG A 45 5.87 -1.42 9.80
CA ARG A 45 4.85 -0.51 10.33
C ARG A 45 3.59 -0.54 9.48
N MET A 46 3.72 -0.45 8.17
CA MET A 46 2.57 -0.51 7.26
C MET A 46 1.80 -1.84 7.42
N MET A 47 2.51 -2.97 7.43
CA MET A 47 1.90 -4.29 7.65
C MET A 47 1.21 -4.39 9.02
N ALA A 48 1.84 -3.87 10.08
CA ALA A 48 1.22 -3.84 11.40
C ALA A 48 -0.04 -2.95 11.45
N SER A 49 -0.03 -1.81 10.75
CA SER A 49 -1.20 -0.93 10.63
C SER A 49 -2.35 -1.62 9.91
N VAL A 50 -2.07 -2.28 8.78
CA VAL A 50 -3.10 -3.04 8.02
C VAL A 50 -3.65 -4.21 8.85
N ALA A 51 -2.80 -4.93 9.57
CA ALA A 51 -3.20 -6.06 10.40
C ALA A 51 -3.99 -5.66 11.65
N SER A 52 -3.87 -4.40 12.11
CA SER A 52 -4.58 -3.93 13.30
C SER A 52 -6.09 -3.76 13.09
N HIS A 53 -6.58 -3.83 11.84
CA HIS A 53 -7.99 -3.62 11.44
C HIS A 53 -8.60 -2.30 11.94
N GLN A 54 -7.76 -1.31 12.28
CA GLN A 54 -8.20 -0.01 12.78
C GLN A 54 -8.65 0.96 11.67
N GLY A 55 -9.00 0.44 10.50
CA GLY A 55 -9.50 1.21 9.35
C GLY A 55 -8.43 1.86 8.47
N THR A 56 -8.90 2.56 7.44
CA THR A 56 -8.09 3.16 6.38
C THR A 56 -7.24 4.33 6.91
N GLN A 57 -7.66 5.00 7.99
CA GLN A 57 -6.96 6.16 8.53
C GLN A 57 -5.54 5.81 8.98
N ILE A 58 -5.40 4.76 9.79
CA ILE A 58 -4.11 4.37 10.35
C ILE A 58 -3.19 3.81 9.27
N ALA A 59 -3.74 3.06 8.31
CA ALA A 59 -3.00 2.57 7.16
C ALA A 59 -2.48 3.73 6.29
N CYS A 60 -3.33 4.72 5.99
CA CYS A 60 -2.93 5.90 5.24
C CYS A 60 -1.87 6.73 5.97
N GLN A 61 -2.01 6.93 7.27
CA GLN A 61 -1.00 7.66 8.05
C GLN A 61 0.36 6.95 8.01
N ALA A 62 0.38 5.63 8.23
CA ALA A 62 1.62 4.85 8.18
C ALA A 62 2.28 4.88 6.80
N ALA A 63 1.47 4.80 5.73
CA ALA A 63 1.97 4.92 4.36
C ALA A 63 2.46 6.35 4.05
N ARG A 64 1.78 7.39 4.54
CA ARG A 64 2.24 8.79 4.41
C ARG A 64 3.60 8.99 5.06
N ASP A 65 3.77 8.51 6.29
CA ASP A 65 5.05 8.57 7.00
C ASP A 65 6.15 7.84 6.25
N MET A 66 5.86 6.66 5.68
CA MET A 66 6.78 5.94 4.81
C MET A 66 7.17 6.77 3.58
N MET A 67 6.21 7.40 2.90
CA MET A 67 6.48 8.21 1.70
C MET A 67 7.30 9.46 1.99
N LEU A 68 7.06 10.14 3.12
CA LEU A 68 7.85 11.29 3.55
C LEU A 68 9.30 10.88 3.81
N ASN A 69 9.52 9.78 4.52
CA ASN A 69 10.86 9.27 4.78
C ASN A 69 11.55 8.82 3.48
N MET A 70 10.88 8.04 2.63
CA MET A 70 11.46 7.57 1.38
C MET A 70 11.78 8.70 0.40
N SER A 71 10.97 9.76 0.38
CA SER A 71 11.22 10.91 -0.49
C SER A 71 12.41 11.76 -0.05
N SER A 72 12.87 11.61 1.20
CA SER A 72 14.10 12.24 1.70
C SER A 72 15.38 11.48 1.34
N ILE A 73 15.25 10.22 0.87
CA ILE A 73 16.41 9.38 0.54
C ILE A 73 17.03 9.85 -0.79
N PRO A 74 18.36 10.05 -0.85
CA PRO A 74 19.07 10.38 -2.08
C PRO A 74 18.76 9.40 -3.21
N HIS A 75 18.48 9.94 -4.40
CA HIS A 75 18.01 9.17 -5.55
C HIS A 75 19.01 8.08 -5.99
N GLU A 76 20.31 8.29 -5.72
CA GLU A 76 21.37 7.33 -6.02
C GLU A 76 21.26 6.07 -5.18
N TYR A 77 20.86 6.19 -3.91
CA TYR A 77 20.64 5.01 -3.06
C TYR A 77 19.36 4.29 -3.42
N ILE A 78 18.30 5.01 -3.79
CA ILE A 78 17.07 4.38 -4.30
C ILE A 78 17.38 3.59 -5.59
N ARG A 79 18.15 4.20 -6.51
CA ARG A 79 18.60 3.53 -7.74
C ARG A 79 19.51 2.33 -7.44
N ALA A 80 20.41 2.45 -6.47
CA ALA A 80 21.29 1.35 -6.05
C ALA A 80 20.53 0.22 -5.36
N THR A 81 19.43 0.53 -4.66
CA THR A 81 18.58 -0.48 -4.00
C THR A 81 17.84 -1.28 -5.06
N GLY A 82 17.41 -0.61 -6.14
CA GLY A 82 16.89 -1.27 -7.34
C GLY A 82 15.42 -1.66 -7.22
N SER A 83 15.07 -2.80 -7.82
CA SER A 83 13.70 -3.32 -7.89
C SER A 83 13.00 -3.54 -6.54
N PRO A 84 13.67 -3.99 -5.45
CA PRO A 84 12.99 -4.32 -4.19
C PRO A 84 12.25 -3.14 -3.58
N LEU A 85 12.84 -1.94 -3.59
CA LEU A 85 12.21 -0.74 -3.03
C LEU A 85 10.98 -0.30 -3.84
N LEU A 86 11.09 -0.38 -5.17
CA LEU A 86 9.97 -0.06 -6.07
C LEU A 86 8.82 -1.05 -5.90
N GLN A 87 9.13 -2.34 -5.74
CA GLN A 87 8.13 -3.38 -5.46
C GLN A 87 7.46 -3.16 -4.12
N GLN A 88 8.24 -2.81 -3.09
CA GLN A 88 7.71 -2.51 -1.76
C GLN A 88 6.69 -1.36 -1.83
N LEU A 89 7.01 -0.29 -2.54
CA LEU A 89 6.14 0.86 -2.71
C LEU A 89 4.85 0.52 -3.47
N ALA A 90 4.96 -0.25 -4.55
CA ALA A 90 3.79 -0.76 -5.25
C ALA A 90 2.92 -1.61 -4.33
N GLY A 91 3.53 -2.50 -3.54
CA GLY A 91 2.86 -3.32 -2.53
C GLY A 91 2.09 -2.49 -1.49
N VAL A 92 2.66 -1.38 -1.02
CA VAL A 92 1.97 -0.46 -0.11
C VAL A 92 0.73 0.16 -0.76
N GLY A 93 0.82 0.57 -2.03
CA GLY A 93 -0.33 1.08 -2.77
C GLY A 93 -1.47 0.05 -2.87
N TYR A 94 -1.14 -1.22 -3.18
CA TYR A 94 -2.13 -2.29 -3.22
C TYR A 94 -2.73 -2.62 -1.85
N MET A 95 -1.91 -2.60 -0.79
CA MET A 95 -2.42 -2.78 0.57
C MET A 95 -3.42 -1.69 0.95
N LEU A 96 -3.11 -0.42 0.67
CA LEU A 96 -4.04 0.69 0.92
C LEU A 96 -5.35 0.51 0.15
N LEU A 97 -5.27 0.16 -1.13
CA LEU A 97 -6.46 -0.06 -1.96
C LEU A 97 -7.31 -1.22 -1.42
N SER A 98 -6.68 -2.30 -0.95
CA SER A 98 -7.37 -3.43 -0.35
C SER A 98 -8.06 -3.05 0.96
N VAL A 99 -7.46 -2.19 1.79
CA VAL A 99 -8.10 -1.70 3.03
C VAL A 99 -9.26 -0.77 2.67
N ALA A 100 -9.05 0.16 1.75
CA ALA A 100 -10.07 1.10 1.29
C ALA A 100 -11.31 0.41 0.69
N ARG A 101 -11.13 -0.66 -0.08
CA ARG A 101 -12.22 -1.47 -0.63
C ARG A 101 -13.09 -2.17 0.42
N ARG A 102 -12.56 -2.38 1.62
CA ARG A 102 -13.25 -3.10 2.73
C ARG A 102 -13.79 -2.15 3.79
N ASP A 103 -13.35 -0.90 3.78
CA ASP A 103 -13.69 0.07 4.82
C ASP A 103 -14.94 0.84 4.43
N VAL A 104 -16.03 0.58 5.14
CA VAL A 104 -17.32 1.26 4.94
C VAL A 104 -17.21 2.76 5.26
N ALA A 105 -16.26 3.17 6.10
CA ALA A 105 -16.02 4.56 6.47
C ALA A 105 -15.02 5.27 5.55
N ILE A 106 -14.64 4.66 4.41
CA ILE A 106 -13.63 5.21 3.51
C ILE A 106 -13.96 6.64 3.05
N TYR A 107 -15.23 7.00 2.89
CA TYR A 107 -15.65 8.33 2.45
C TYR A 107 -15.09 9.46 3.32
N ALA A 108 -15.05 9.28 4.65
CA ALA A 108 -14.48 10.26 5.58
C ALA A 108 -12.96 10.40 5.45
N GLN A 109 -12.29 9.35 4.95
CA GLN A 109 -10.83 9.24 4.88
C GLN A 109 -10.32 9.29 3.43
N TYR A 110 -11.23 9.44 2.46
CA TYR A 110 -10.96 9.33 1.04
C TYR A 110 -9.95 10.37 0.56
N SER A 111 -10.04 11.60 1.07
CA SER A 111 -9.08 12.66 0.75
C SER A 111 -7.66 12.28 1.14
N MET A 112 -7.46 11.71 2.34
CA MET A 112 -6.15 11.28 2.81
C MET A 112 -5.66 10.06 2.03
N PHE A 113 -6.54 9.08 1.78
CA PHE A 113 -6.24 7.94 0.92
C PHE A 113 -5.74 8.39 -0.46
N LYS A 114 -6.47 9.31 -1.10
CA LYS A 114 -6.12 9.84 -2.41
C LYS A 114 -4.78 10.58 -2.40
N GLU A 115 -4.52 11.41 -1.39
CA GLU A 115 -3.22 12.09 -1.22
C GLU A 115 -2.08 11.07 -1.17
N VAL A 116 -2.22 10.03 -0.34
CA VAL A 116 -1.16 9.01 -0.18
C VAL A 116 -0.96 8.19 -1.45
N MET A 117 -2.03 7.80 -2.12
CA MET A 117 -1.94 7.09 -3.41
C MET A 117 -1.23 7.94 -4.46
N GLN A 118 -1.51 9.25 -4.51
CA GLN A 118 -0.81 10.17 -5.39
C GLN A 118 0.68 10.30 -5.05
N LEU A 119 1.05 10.33 -3.76
CA LEU A 119 2.46 10.33 -3.35
C LEU A 119 3.20 9.09 -3.86
N ILE A 120 2.57 7.91 -3.77
CA ILE A 120 3.16 6.64 -4.28
C ILE A 120 3.32 6.69 -5.80
N VAL A 121 2.28 7.12 -6.52
CA VAL A 121 2.31 7.25 -7.99
C VAL A 121 3.38 8.25 -8.45
N GLU A 122 3.48 9.40 -7.79
CA GLU A 122 4.49 10.42 -8.10
C GLU A 122 5.90 9.88 -7.83
N PHE A 123 6.08 9.16 -6.73
CA PHE A 123 7.34 8.50 -6.43
C PHE A 123 7.73 7.50 -7.54
N LEU A 124 6.82 6.60 -7.93
CA LEU A 124 7.08 5.62 -9.00
C LEU A 124 7.35 6.32 -10.34
N THR A 125 6.70 7.44 -10.61
CA THR A 125 6.93 8.26 -11.81
C THR A 125 8.35 8.82 -11.87
N ARG A 126 8.92 9.26 -10.74
CA ARG A 126 10.32 9.72 -10.70
C ARG A 126 11.31 8.64 -11.13
N PHE A 127 11.01 7.37 -10.85
CA PHE A 127 11.89 6.24 -11.18
C PHE A 127 11.53 5.53 -12.50
N SER A 128 10.37 5.80 -13.09
CA SER A 128 9.92 5.15 -14.33
C SER A 128 10.86 5.42 -15.52
N LYS A 129 11.59 6.53 -15.50
CA LYS A 129 12.60 6.87 -16.51
C LYS A 129 13.79 5.90 -16.56
N PHE A 130 14.08 5.22 -15.45
CA PHE A 130 15.27 4.37 -15.30
C PHE A 130 14.92 2.93 -14.90
N SER A 131 13.64 2.63 -14.66
CA SER A 131 13.18 1.31 -14.24
C SER A 131 11.86 0.98 -14.93
N LYS A 132 11.89 -0.03 -15.82
CA LYS A 132 10.68 -0.59 -16.45
C LYS A 132 9.69 -1.11 -15.39
N LEU A 133 10.22 -1.63 -14.28
CA LEU A 133 9.42 -2.09 -13.16
C LEU A 133 8.65 -0.95 -12.49
N ALA A 134 9.28 0.20 -12.27
CA ALA A 134 8.59 1.38 -11.75
C ALA A 134 7.50 1.86 -12.70
N ALA A 135 7.77 1.84 -14.01
CA ALA A 135 6.78 2.22 -15.03
C ALA A 135 5.55 1.30 -15.00
N ALA A 136 5.77 -0.01 -15.00
CA ALA A 136 4.69 -1.01 -14.95
C ALA A 136 3.90 -0.96 -13.63
N ALA A 137 4.60 -0.84 -12.49
CA ALA A 137 3.96 -0.70 -11.19
C ALA A 137 3.07 0.54 -11.10
N LYS A 138 3.57 1.68 -11.60
CA LYS A 138 2.80 2.92 -11.68
C LYS A 138 1.53 2.74 -12.51
N GLU A 139 1.66 2.19 -13.73
CA GLU A 139 0.53 1.99 -14.64
C GLU A 139 -0.55 1.11 -14.01
N LYS A 140 -0.14 -0.03 -13.45
CA LYS A 140 -1.07 -0.97 -12.80
C LYS A 140 -1.74 -0.34 -11.58
N LEU A 141 -1.01 0.43 -10.76
CA LEU A 141 -1.58 1.09 -9.59
C LEU A 141 -2.59 2.19 -9.99
N CYS A 142 -2.30 2.95 -11.05
CA CYS A 142 -3.22 3.95 -11.58
C CYS A 142 -4.52 3.31 -12.12
N ALA A 143 -4.41 2.19 -12.83
CA ALA A 143 -5.59 1.46 -13.34
C ALA A 143 -6.50 1.00 -12.19
N GLU A 144 -5.90 0.36 -11.19
CA GLU A 144 -6.62 -0.15 -10.01
C GLU A 144 -7.26 0.95 -9.17
N LEU A 145 -6.59 2.11 -9.04
CA LEU A 145 -7.16 3.29 -8.39
C LEU A 145 -8.35 3.84 -9.19
N ALA A 146 -8.21 3.97 -10.51
CA ALA A 146 -9.30 4.46 -11.36
C ALA A 146 -10.54 3.54 -11.29
N ASP A 147 -10.34 2.22 -11.23
CA ASP A 147 -11.45 1.28 -11.09
C ASP A 147 -12.11 1.35 -9.71
N PHE A 148 -11.32 1.59 -8.66
CA PHE A 148 -11.87 1.87 -7.34
C PHE A 148 -12.69 3.17 -7.31
N GLU A 149 -12.21 4.26 -7.92
CA GLU A 149 -12.95 5.52 -7.99
C GLU A 149 -14.29 5.35 -8.73
N LYS A 150 -14.33 4.56 -9.82
CA LYS A 150 -15.58 4.24 -10.53
C LYS A 150 -16.58 3.50 -9.63
N GLN A 151 -16.13 2.48 -8.90
CA GLN A 151 -16.97 1.70 -7.99
C GLN A 151 -17.50 2.53 -6.80
N SER A 152 -16.65 3.43 -6.28
CA SER A 152 -17.03 4.35 -5.20
C SER A 152 -18.10 5.35 -5.66
N ASN A 153 -18.00 5.85 -6.89
CA ASN A 153 -18.98 6.78 -7.46
C ASN A 153 -20.30 6.10 -7.83
N SER A 154 -20.28 4.84 -8.28
CA SER A 154 -21.53 4.08 -8.49
C SER A 154 -22.25 3.76 -7.18
N SER A 155 -21.51 3.47 -6.10
CA SER A 155 -22.13 3.17 -4.79
C SER A 155 -22.80 4.38 -4.14
N GLY A 156 -22.25 5.59 -4.34
CA GLY A 156 -22.87 6.84 -3.85
C GLY A 156 -24.21 7.21 -4.50
N THR A 157 -24.68 6.42 -5.48
CA THR A 157 -25.98 6.66 -6.15
C THR A 157 -27.13 5.90 -5.47
N TYR A 158 -26.84 4.89 -4.62
CA TYR A 158 -27.89 4.08 -3.96
C TYR A 158 -28.42 4.70 -2.66
N GLU A 159 -27.62 5.48 -1.93
CA GLU A 159 -28.11 6.27 -0.77
C GLU A 159 -29.11 7.37 -1.18
N ALA A 160 -29.02 7.88 -2.42
CA ALA A 160 -29.98 8.84 -2.96
C ALA A 160 -31.33 8.20 -3.32
N ILE A 161 -31.36 6.89 -3.59
CA ILE A 161 -32.59 6.15 -3.93
C ILE A 161 -33.36 5.78 -2.67
N GLU A 162 -32.69 5.42 -1.57
CA GLU A 162 -33.33 5.20 -0.25
C GLU A 162 -33.98 6.48 0.29
N ALA A 163 -33.38 7.65 0.06
CA ALA A 163 -33.97 8.94 0.45
C ALA A 163 -35.20 9.35 -0.39
N SER A 164 -35.53 8.60 -1.45
CA SER A 164 -36.59 8.93 -2.41
C SER A 164 -37.78 7.96 -2.39
N MET A 165 -37.75 6.91 -1.57
CA MET A 165 -38.86 5.95 -1.50
C MET A 165 -39.96 6.45 -0.55
N PRO A 166 -41.22 6.51 -1.01
CA PRO A 166 -42.33 6.81 -0.12
C PRO A 166 -42.53 5.68 0.90
N ASP A 167 -42.73 6.09 2.14
CA ASP A 167 -43.05 5.28 3.32
C ASP A 167 -44.42 4.60 3.15
N ASP A 168 -44.46 3.46 2.44
CA ASP A 168 -45.55 2.52 2.55
C ASP A 168 -45.04 1.29 3.31
N GLY A 169 -45.46 1.24 4.57
CA GLY A 169 -44.99 0.30 5.59
C GLY A 169 -45.46 -1.14 5.39
N ASP A 170 -44.90 -1.82 4.39
CA ASP A 170 -44.90 -3.28 4.34
C ASP A 170 -43.51 -3.83 4.70
N ILE A 171 -43.52 -4.67 5.74
CA ILE A 171 -42.37 -5.38 6.31
C ILE A 171 -41.73 -6.25 5.22
N PHE A 172 -40.66 -5.75 4.60
CA PHE A 172 -39.82 -6.55 3.71
C PHE A 172 -38.76 -7.27 4.56
N GLU A 173 -38.92 -8.59 4.73
CA GLU A 173 -37.90 -9.45 5.32
C GLU A 173 -36.59 -9.34 4.50
N PRO A 174 -35.42 -9.07 5.12
CA PRO A 174 -34.15 -8.98 4.40
C PRO A 174 -33.57 -10.33 3.92
N SER A 175 -34.38 -11.39 3.76
CA SER A 175 -33.88 -12.77 3.63
C SER A 175 -33.53 -13.23 2.21
N VAL A 176 -33.50 -12.36 1.19
CA VAL A 176 -33.38 -12.81 -0.22
C VAL A 176 -32.27 -12.15 -1.06
N TYR A 177 -31.26 -11.51 -0.46
CA TYR A 177 -30.14 -10.94 -1.23
C TYR A 177 -28.73 -11.35 -0.78
N PHE A 178 -28.62 -12.53 -0.16
CA PHE A 178 -27.33 -13.09 0.27
C PHE A 178 -26.99 -14.41 -0.45
N ASP A 179 -27.10 -14.45 -1.78
CA ASP A 179 -26.86 -15.71 -2.51
C ASP A 179 -26.09 -15.59 -3.84
N THR A 180 -25.14 -14.66 -3.98
CA THR A 180 -24.26 -14.68 -5.19
C THR A 180 -22.79 -14.30 -4.99
N PHE A 181 -22.25 -14.37 -3.77
CA PHE A 181 -20.79 -14.46 -3.61
C PHE A 181 -20.43 -15.46 -2.53
N THR A 182 -20.57 -16.75 -2.86
CA THR A 182 -19.83 -17.83 -2.23
C THR A 182 -18.35 -17.66 -2.56
N PHE A 183 -17.65 -16.84 -1.77
CA PHE A 183 -16.21 -16.95 -1.66
C PHE A 183 -15.93 -17.99 -0.58
N ASP A 184 -15.82 -19.23 -1.03
CA ASP A 184 -15.41 -20.37 -0.22
C ASP A 184 -14.00 -20.06 0.33
N GLY A 185 -13.89 -19.88 1.65
CA GLY A 185 -12.67 -19.42 2.28
C GLY A 185 -12.89 -19.00 3.73
N ASP A 186 -12.99 -20.02 4.57
CA ASP A 186 -13.05 -20.00 6.03
C ASP A 186 -12.30 -18.82 6.67
N ALA A 187 -13.02 -18.12 7.56
CA ALA A 187 -12.57 -16.92 8.25
C ALA A 187 -11.61 -17.29 9.40
N GLY A 188 -10.42 -17.77 9.05
CA GLY A 188 -9.29 -17.89 9.96
C GLY A 188 -8.38 -16.67 9.84
N GLY A 189 -8.23 -15.91 10.92
CA GLY A 189 -7.39 -14.69 11.01
C GLY A 189 -5.88 -14.87 10.79
N GLN A 190 -5.45 -15.90 10.03
CA GLN A 190 -4.07 -16.18 9.66
C GLN A 190 -3.79 -16.09 8.15
N ASP A 191 -4.81 -16.00 7.28
CA ASP A 191 -4.61 -16.19 5.82
C ASP A 191 -4.41 -14.92 4.97
N PHE A 192 -4.59 -13.73 5.55
CA PHE A 192 -4.38 -12.48 4.80
C PHE A 192 -2.91 -12.28 4.38
N LEU A 193 -1.96 -12.65 5.23
CA LEU A 193 -0.53 -12.44 5.00
C LEU A 193 0.12 -13.55 4.17
N SER A 194 -0.41 -14.78 4.23
CA SER A 194 0.25 -15.99 3.72
C SER A 194 -0.12 -16.31 2.27
N ALA A 195 -1.39 -16.21 1.87
CA ALA A 195 -1.80 -16.67 0.55
C ALA A 195 -1.85 -15.55 -0.50
N ASN A 196 -2.47 -14.41 -0.16
CA ASN A 196 -2.73 -13.34 -1.14
C ASN A 196 -1.59 -12.33 -1.25
N LEU A 197 -0.91 -12.00 -0.15
CA LEU A 197 0.27 -11.13 -0.18
C LEU A 197 1.41 -11.83 -0.93
N LEU A 198 1.74 -13.07 -0.54
CA LEU A 198 2.79 -13.85 -1.20
C LEU A 198 2.44 -14.21 -2.66
N ARG A 199 1.17 -14.50 -3.01
CA ARG A 199 0.78 -14.60 -4.44
C ARG A 199 0.91 -13.28 -5.18
N SER A 200 0.60 -12.14 -4.56
CA SER A 200 0.81 -10.83 -5.19
C SER A 200 2.32 -10.55 -5.44
N PHE A 201 3.19 -11.12 -4.60
CA PHE A 201 4.65 -11.06 -4.74
C PHE A 201 5.26 -12.20 -5.57
N ALA A 202 4.55 -13.30 -5.79
CA ALA A 202 5.00 -14.44 -6.57
C ALA A 202 4.43 -14.36 -7.99
N TRP A 203 5.19 -13.78 -8.91
CA TRP A 203 4.85 -13.86 -10.34
C TRP A 203 6.05 -14.12 -11.22
N GLY A 204 5.92 -15.27 -11.92
CA GLY A 204 6.53 -15.62 -13.19
C GLY A 204 8.00 -15.97 -13.12
N ASP A 205 8.32 -17.27 -13.00
CA ASP A 205 9.55 -17.78 -13.59
C ASP A 205 9.62 -17.24 -15.02
N ALA A 206 10.69 -16.51 -15.31
CA ALA A 206 11.07 -16.26 -16.68
C ALA A 206 11.30 -17.64 -17.28
N GLU A 207 10.29 -18.17 -17.99
CA GLU A 207 10.50 -19.32 -18.86
C GLU A 207 11.63 -18.95 -19.81
N GLY A 208 12.73 -19.67 -19.60
CA GLY A 208 13.95 -19.54 -20.35
C GLY A 208 13.67 -19.80 -21.83
N GLY A 209 14.44 -19.13 -22.65
CA GLY A 209 14.63 -19.57 -24.02
C GLY A 209 15.11 -21.02 -24.04
N SER A 210 14.47 -21.81 -24.88
CA SER A 210 15.09 -22.93 -25.60
C SER A 210 14.19 -23.26 -26.78
N SER A 211 14.46 -22.61 -27.92
CA SER A 211 14.89 -23.24 -29.18
C SER A 211 14.80 -22.24 -30.32
#